data_AF-A0AAV6DFS8-F1
#
_entry.id   AF-A0AAV6DFS8-F1
#
_cell.length_a   1.000
_cell.length_b   1.000
_cell.length_c   1.000
_cell.angle_alpha   90.00
_cell.angle_beta   90.00
_cell.angle_gamma   90.00
#
_symmetry.space_group_name_H-M   'P 1'
#
loop_
_entity.id
_entity.type
_entity.pdbx_description
1 polymer ?
#
loop_
_entity_poly.entity_id
_entity_poly.type
_entity_poly.pdbx_seq_one_letter_code
_entity_poly.pdbx_strand_id
1 'polypeptide(L)'
;MKSAALALGLLALLGGPAAAQAPPPPATPAPSPAPGAPAAPGDVQGLDRLSPEERAIAERNLERWRRMTPEERQRALENYRHWRSLSPEERQEARRNLQRLRRLPPGERARIYQDFQRWNELPEERKRELERAYERYQRLPPERQRQMQQRFERYQSLTPEQRQRFDRNLERWRNMTPEERQRARELLRERRQERQQERQRQEHPLKPR
;
A
#
# COMPACT_ATOMS: atom_id res chain seq x y z
N MET A 1 -8.51 6.40 1.04
CA MET A 1 -7.03 6.24 1.00
C MET A 1 -6.44 6.45 -0.40
N LYS A 2 -6.93 7.43 -1.19
CA LYS A 2 -6.24 7.84 -2.44
C LYS A 2 -4.87 8.48 -2.17
N SER A 3 -4.55 8.73 -0.90
CA SER A 3 -3.35 9.44 -0.44
C SER A 3 -2.28 8.56 0.23
N ALA A 4 -2.52 7.25 0.42
CA ALA A 4 -1.58 6.39 1.16
C ALA A 4 -0.59 5.63 0.24
N ALA A 5 -1.05 5.17 -0.93
CA ALA A 5 -0.19 4.46 -1.88
C ALA A 5 0.75 5.42 -2.65
N LEU A 6 0.28 6.63 -2.96
CA LEU A 6 1.11 7.66 -3.62
C LEU A 6 2.14 8.31 -2.67
N ALA A 7 1.90 8.29 -1.35
CA ALA A 7 2.84 8.83 -0.39
C ALA A 7 4.11 7.97 -0.24
N LEU A 8 4.01 6.64 -0.40
CA LEU A 8 5.19 5.76 -0.27
C LEU A 8 6.09 5.76 -1.52
N GLY A 9 5.52 5.98 -2.70
CA GLY A 9 6.29 6.10 -3.95
C GLY A 9 7.18 7.34 -4.00
N LEU A 10 6.78 8.43 -3.35
CA LEU A 10 7.56 9.67 -3.27
C LEU A 10 8.70 9.61 -2.23
N LEU A 11 8.68 8.63 -1.32
CA LEU A 11 9.58 8.60 -0.16
C LEU A 11 10.66 7.51 -0.21
N ALA A 12 10.66 6.65 -1.21
CA ALA A 12 11.65 5.58 -1.36
C ALA A 12 12.96 6.01 -2.07
N LEU A 13 13.12 7.28 -2.48
CA LEU A 13 14.34 7.75 -3.18
C LEU A 13 15.22 8.72 -2.38
N LEU A 14 14.90 9.05 -1.13
CA LEU A 14 15.76 9.85 -0.24
C LEU A 14 15.86 9.22 1.15
N GLY A 15 16.52 8.07 1.21
CA GLY A 15 16.97 7.46 2.47
C GLY A 15 18.26 8.14 2.96
N GLY A 16 18.13 8.95 4.00
CA GLY A 16 19.22 9.44 4.85
C GLY A 16 18.64 10.21 6.06
N PRO A 17 19.15 10.04 7.29
CA PRO A 17 18.72 10.85 8.42
C PRO A 17 19.44 12.18 8.33
N ALA A 18 18.70 13.25 8.02
CA ALA A 18 19.13 14.62 8.25
C ALA A 18 17.88 15.44 8.59
N ALA A 19 18.09 16.45 9.43
CA ALA A 19 17.13 17.19 10.22
C ALA A 19 15.74 17.44 9.59
N ALA A 20 14.73 17.38 10.45
CA ALA A 20 13.42 17.96 10.18
C ALA A 20 13.51 19.49 10.13
N GLN A 21 13.97 20.04 9.00
CA GLN A 21 13.63 21.39 8.56
C GLN A 21 13.29 21.29 7.07
N ALA A 22 12.12 21.78 6.70
CA ALA A 22 11.76 21.88 5.29
C ALA A 22 12.72 22.87 4.62
N PRO A 23 13.30 22.55 3.44
CA PRO A 23 14.04 23.54 2.70
C PRO A 23 13.11 24.74 2.38
N PRO A 24 13.61 25.98 2.41
CA PRO A 24 12.84 27.14 1.95
C PRO A 24 12.39 26.92 0.49
N PRO A 25 11.27 27.55 0.05
CA PRO A 25 10.89 27.49 -1.35
C PRO A 25 12.05 27.96 -2.22
N PRO A 26 12.32 27.33 -3.38
CA PRO A 26 13.41 27.77 -4.23
C PRO A 26 13.15 29.20 -4.68
N ALA A 27 14.15 30.08 -4.49
CA ALA A 27 14.24 31.30 -5.26
C ALA A 27 14.15 30.95 -6.76
N THR A 28 13.47 31.79 -7.53
CA THR A 28 13.27 31.67 -8.98
C THR A 28 14.52 31.13 -9.69
N PRO A 29 14.40 30.10 -10.55
CA PRO A 29 15.57 29.48 -11.18
C PRO A 29 16.14 30.39 -12.28
N ALA A 30 17.46 30.59 -12.25
CA ALA A 30 18.25 30.95 -13.42
C ALA A 30 18.16 29.84 -14.50
N PRO A 31 18.36 30.13 -15.79
CA PRO A 31 18.13 29.18 -16.87
C PRO A 31 19.02 27.93 -16.75
N SER A 32 18.40 26.75 -16.87
CA SER A 32 19.06 25.44 -16.82
C SER A 32 19.89 25.16 -18.08
N PRO A 33 21.07 24.52 -17.96
CA PRO A 33 21.77 23.93 -19.10
C PRO A 33 21.02 22.71 -19.68
N ALA A 34 21.25 22.44 -20.96
CA ALA A 34 20.60 21.40 -21.76
C ALA A 34 20.77 19.96 -21.20
N PRO A 35 19.85 19.02 -21.50
CA PRO A 35 19.86 17.68 -20.93
C PRO A 35 20.88 16.78 -21.65
N GLY A 36 21.85 16.21 -20.91
CA GLY A 36 22.66 15.10 -21.44
C GLY A 36 24.04 14.85 -20.84
N ALA A 37 24.68 15.82 -20.16
CA ALA A 37 26.04 15.63 -19.63
C ALA A 37 26.04 15.48 -18.09
N PRO A 38 26.80 14.53 -17.51
CA PRO A 38 27.05 14.52 -16.08
C PRO A 38 28.03 15.66 -15.75
N ALA A 39 27.53 16.78 -15.22
CA ALA A 39 28.36 17.84 -14.63
C ALA A 39 29.27 17.23 -13.54
N ALA A 40 30.59 17.52 -13.57
CA ALA A 40 31.53 17.13 -12.54
C ALA A 40 31.21 17.85 -11.21
N PRO A 41 31.73 17.42 -10.03
CA PRO A 41 31.34 18.03 -8.75
C PRO A 41 31.71 19.52 -8.67
N GLY A 42 32.68 19.96 -9.47
CA GLY A 42 33.04 21.37 -9.63
C GLY A 42 32.18 22.16 -10.62
N ASP A 43 31.30 21.51 -11.39
CA ASP A 43 30.56 22.15 -12.48
C ASP A 43 29.11 22.48 -12.11
N VAL A 44 28.62 22.05 -10.94
CA VAL A 44 27.28 22.41 -10.47
C VAL A 44 27.35 23.81 -9.88
N GLN A 45 27.13 24.81 -10.74
CA GLN A 45 27.09 26.23 -10.36
C GLN A 45 26.22 26.44 -9.10
N GLY A 46 26.83 26.98 -8.04
CA GLY A 46 26.14 27.34 -6.79
C GLY A 46 26.43 26.44 -5.58
N LEU A 47 27.14 25.32 -5.73
CA LEU A 47 27.61 24.50 -4.59
C LEU A 47 28.46 25.29 -3.60
N ASP A 48 29.28 26.24 -4.09
CA ASP A 48 30.17 27.06 -3.27
C ASP A 48 29.44 28.09 -2.39
N ARG A 49 28.14 28.31 -2.65
CA ARG A 49 27.29 29.23 -1.89
C ARG A 49 26.51 28.55 -0.77
N LEU A 50 26.60 27.22 -0.66
CA LEU A 50 25.92 26.43 0.36
C LEU A 50 26.74 26.38 1.65
N SER A 51 26.06 26.24 2.78
CA SER A 51 26.73 25.89 4.04
C SER A 51 27.44 24.52 3.91
N PRO A 52 28.45 24.21 4.74
CA PRO A 52 29.13 22.91 4.68
C PRO A 52 28.19 21.70 4.78
N GLU A 53 27.12 21.80 5.59
CA GLU A 53 26.13 20.74 5.74
C GLU A 53 25.26 20.59 4.48
N GLU A 54 24.75 21.69 3.94
CA GLU A 54 23.95 21.68 2.70
C GLU A 54 24.76 21.18 1.50
N ARG A 55 26.04 21.57 1.44
CA ARG A 55 26.99 21.10 0.43
C ARG A 55 27.18 19.59 0.53
N ALA A 56 27.43 19.05 1.73
CA ALA A 56 27.60 17.61 1.92
C ALA A 56 26.34 16.82 1.52
N ILE A 57 25.14 17.36 1.77
CA ILE A 57 23.89 16.76 1.31
C ILE A 57 23.78 16.81 -0.23
N ALA A 58 24.10 17.94 -0.83
CA ALA A 58 24.07 18.13 -2.29
C ALA A 58 25.05 17.19 -3.00
N GLU A 59 26.29 17.08 -2.51
CA GLU A 59 27.32 16.19 -3.02
C GLU A 59 26.90 14.72 -2.96
N ARG A 60 26.35 14.26 -1.82
CA ARG A 60 25.83 12.90 -1.67
C ARG A 60 24.67 12.60 -2.63
N ASN A 61 23.76 13.56 -2.82
CA ASN A 61 22.65 13.41 -3.76
C ASN A 61 23.14 13.37 -5.21
N LEU A 62 24.15 14.18 -5.56
CA LEU A 62 24.77 14.19 -6.88
C LEU A 62 25.48 12.87 -7.17
N GLU A 63 26.22 12.34 -6.20
CA GLU A 63 26.85 11.03 -6.30
C GLU A 63 25.81 9.92 -6.51
N ARG A 64 24.70 9.95 -5.76
CA ARG A 64 23.57 9.04 -5.94
C ARG A 64 22.99 9.14 -7.35
N TRP A 65 22.74 10.36 -7.82
CA TRP A 65 22.22 10.62 -9.17
C TRP A 65 23.14 10.10 -10.28
N ARG A 66 24.46 10.24 -10.10
CA ARG A 66 25.45 9.71 -11.05
C ARG A 66 25.43 8.19 -11.14
N ARG A 67 25.16 7.50 -10.03
CA ARG A 67 25.05 6.03 -9.98
C ARG A 67 23.72 5.48 -10.51
N MET A 68 22.71 6.33 -10.72
CA MET A 68 21.41 5.89 -11.25
C MET A 68 21.48 5.52 -12.74
N THR A 69 20.72 4.50 -13.13
CA THR A 69 20.48 4.19 -14.56
C THR A 69 19.64 5.29 -15.23
N PRO A 70 19.62 5.36 -16.58
CA PRO A 70 18.74 6.30 -17.29
C PRO A 70 17.27 6.19 -16.87
N GLU A 71 16.77 4.97 -16.66
CA GLU A 71 15.39 4.70 -16.25
C GLU A 71 15.13 5.18 -14.81
N GLU A 72 16.07 4.96 -13.90
CA GLU A 72 15.97 5.44 -12.52
C GLU A 72 15.97 6.97 -12.45
N ARG A 73 16.81 7.64 -13.26
CA ARG A 73 16.83 9.10 -13.39
C ARG A 73 15.50 9.62 -13.94
N GLN A 74 14.96 8.96 -14.97
CA GLN A 74 13.67 9.33 -15.55
C GLN A 74 12.54 9.25 -14.49
N ARG A 75 12.47 8.15 -13.74
CA ARG A 75 11.50 8.00 -12.64
C ARG A 75 11.69 9.07 -11.56
N ALA A 76 12.93 9.41 -11.21
CA ALA A 76 13.20 10.47 -10.24
C ALA A 76 12.71 11.84 -10.73
N LEU A 77 12.87 12.16 -12.01
CA LEU A 77 12.34 13.40 -12.61
C LEU A 77 10.81 13.41 -12.63
N GLU A 78 10.17 12.30 -12.96
CA GLU A 78 8.71 12.17 -12.93
C GLU A 78 8.16 12.36 -11.52
N ASN A 79 8.77 11.71 -10.53
CA ASN A 79 8.44 11.90 -9.12
C ASN A 79 8.61 13.36 -8.69
N TYR A 80 9.67 14.03 -9.15
CA TYR A 80 9.89 15.45 -8.86
C TYR A 80 8.83 16.34 -9.51
N ARG A 81 8.46 16.09 -10.77
CA ARG A 81 7.36 16.81 -11.46
C ARG A 81 6.04 16.65 -10.71
N HIS A 82 5.73 15.42 -10.28
CA HIS A 82 4.55 15.15 -9.48
C HIS A 82 4.58 15.87 -8.12
N TRP A 83 5.72 15.86 -7.41
CA TRP A 83 5.87 16.61 -6.17
C TRP A 83 5.64 18.12 -6.35
N ARG A 84 6.16 18.68 -7.45
CA ARG A 84 5.93 20.08 -7.79
C ARG A 84 4.48 20.39 -8.14
N SER A 85 3.72 19.44 -8.67
CA SER A 85 2.29 19.64 -8.95
C SER A 85 1.40 19.56 -7.72
N LEU A 86 1.88 18.97 -6.61
CA LEU A 86 1.09 18.88 -5.37
C LEU A 86 0.81 20.26 -4.76
N SER A 87 -0.40 20.43 -4.22
CA SER A 87 -0.78 21.61 -3.44
C SER A 87 0.01 21.71 -2.13
N PRO A 88 0.06 22.88 -1.47
CA PRO A 88 0.66 23.03 -0.16
C PRO A 88 0.11 22.03 0.88
N GLU A 89 -1.19 21.79 0.87
CA GLU A 89 -1.91 20.87 1.77
C GLU A 89 -1.52 19.42 1.49
N GLU A 90 -1.45 19.03 0.21
CA GLU A 90 -1.02 17.69 -0.20
C GLU A 90 0.43 17.42 0.21
N ARG A 91 1.33 18.39 0.02
CA ARG A 91 2.72 18.28 0.50
C ARG A 91 2.79 18.18 2.02
N GLN A 92 1.94 18.90 2.75
CA GLN A 92 1.87 18.82 4.20
C GLN A 92 1.39 17.43 4.65
N GLU A 93 0.39 16.85 3.98
CA GLU A 93 -0.07 15.49 4.26
C GLU A 93 1.01 14.44 3.96
N ALA A 94 1.74 14.59 2.85
CA ALA A 94 2.87 13.71 2.54
C ALA A 94 3.96 13.78 3.64
N ARG A 95 4.26 14.97 4.17
CA ARG A 95 5.18 15.14 5.31
C ARG A 95 4.66 14.45 6.58
N ARG A 96 3.37 14.58 6.89
CA ARG A 96 2.74 13.88 8.03
C ARG A 96 2.80 12.35 7.85
N ASN A 97 2.56 11.85 6.64
CA ASN A 97 2.67 10.43 6.30
C ASN A 97 4.09 9.91 6.54
N LEU A 98 5.11 10.65 6.09
CA LEU A 98 6.50 10.30 6.35
C LEU A 98 6.81 10.24 7.84
N GLN A 99 6.36 11.24 8.61
CA GLN A 99 6.59 11.26 10.06
C GLN A 99 5.96 10.06 10.75
N ARG A 100 4.72 9.69 10.36
CA ARG A 100 4.06 8.48 10.85
C ARG A 100 4.88 7.22 10.53
N LEU A 101 5.31 7.06 9.27
CA LEU A 101 6.13 5.92 8.84
C LEU A 101 7.46 5.83 9.61
N ARG A 102 8.13 6.96 9.85
CA ARG A 102 9.41 7.02 10.58
C ARG A 102 9.27 6.60 12.04
N ARG A 103 8.10 6.83 12.65
CA ARG A 103 7.78 6.47 14.04
C ARG A 103 7.38 5.01 14.21
N LEU A 104 7.09 4.28 13.13
CA LEU A 104 6.76 2.86 13.22
C LEU A 104 7.97 2.04 13.71
N PRO A 105 7.73 0.95 14.46
CA PRO A 105 8.76 -0.02 14.79
C PRO A 105 9.49 -0.52 13.53
N PRO A 106 10.80 -0.82 13.59
CA PRO A 106 11.58 -1.23 12.42
C PRO A 106 10.96 -2.40 11.64
N GLY A 107 10.37 -3.39 12.33
CA GLY A 107 9.71 -4.54 11.71
C GLY A 107 8.44 -4.17 10.94
N GLU A 108 7.61 -3.27 11.47
CA GLU A 108 6.41 -2.80 10.76
C GLU A 108 6.78 -1.96 9.54
N ARG A 109 7.77 -1.08 9.69
CA ARG A 109 8.29 -0.29 8.58
C ARG A 109 8.87 -1.17 7.47
N ALA A 110 9.59 -2.24 7.83
CA ALA A 110 10.11 -3.21 6.87
C ALA A 110 9.00 -3.93 6.11
N ARG A 111 7.91 -4.33 6.79
CA ARG A 111 6.74 -4.93 6.13
C ARG A 111 6.11 -3.98 5.12
N ILE A 112 5.93 -2.70 5.46
CA ILE A 112 5.39 -1.70 4.53
C ILE A 112 6.27 -1.57 3.28
N TYR A 113 7.59 -1.56 3.45
CA TYR A 113 8.51 -1.51 2.30
C TYR A 113 8.40 -2.78 1.44
N GLN A 114 8.34 -3.96 2.05
CA GLN A 114 8.14 -5.21 1.31
C GLN A 114 6.81 -5.22 0.55
N ASP A 115 5.73 -4.79 1.18
CA ASP A 115 4.41 -4.68 0.56
C ASP A 115 4.44 -3.73 -0.64
N PHE A 116 5.14 -2.60 -0.52
CA PHE A 116 5.34 -1.65 -1.59
C PHE A 116 6.17 -2.23 -2.75
N GLN A 117 7.23 -2.98 -2.47
CA GLN A 117 8.00 -3.65 -3.53
C GLN A 117 7.14 -4.67 -4.28
N ARG A 118 6.41 -5.52 -3.56
CA ARG A 118 5.48 -6.49 -4.19
C ARG A 118 4.43 -5.79 -5.04
N TRP A 119 3.91 -4.65 -4.59
CA TRP A 119 2.99 -3.84 -5.40
C TRP A 119 3.64 -3.35 -6.70
N ASN A 120 4.88 -2.83 -6.64
CA ASN A 120 5.57 -2.32 -7.82
C ASN A 120 5.86 -3.41 -8.86
N GLU A 121 6.13 -4.63 -8.41
CA GLU A 121 6.35 -5.83 -9.23
C GLU A 121 5.06 -6.35 -9.88
N LEU A 122 3.87 -5.92 -9.43
CA LEU A 122 2.63 -6.34 -10.07
C LEU A 122 2.55 -5.85 -11.53
N PRO A 123 2.09 -6.71 -12.46
CA PRO A 123 1.73 -6.26 -13.80
C PRO A 123 0.70 -5.14 -13.77
N GLU A 124 0.79 -4.21 -14.73
CA GLU A 124 -0.06 -3.02 -14.74
C GLU A 124 -1.56 -3.35 -14.80
N GLU A 125 -1.93 -4.40 -15.53
CA GLU A 125 -3.31 -4.88 -15.55
C GLU A 125 -3.78 -5.32 -14.16
N ARG A 126 -2.92 -6.00 -13.40
CA ARG A 126 -3.24 -6.44 -12.04
C ARG A 126 -3.37 -5.26 -11.08
N LYS A 127 -2.51 -4.24 -11.21
CA LYS A 127 -2.65 -2.98 -10.45
C LYS A 127 -4.00 -2.33 -10.72
N ARG A 128 -4.36 -2.15 -12.00
CA ARG A 128 -5.66 -1.59 -12.40
C ARG A 128 -6.86 -2.39 -11.88
N GLU A 129 -6.77 -3.72 -11.89
CA GLU A 129 -7.83 -4.57 -11.33
C GLU A 129 -8.03 -4.32 -9.83
N LEU A 130 -6.92 -4.28 -9.07
CA LEU A 130 -6.94 -4.03 -7.63
C LEU A 130 -7.45 -2.62 -7.31
N GLU A 131 -7.05 -1.62 -8.08
CA GLU A 131 -7.55 -0.25 -7.94
C GLU A 131 -9.07 -0.20 -8.15
N ARG A 132 -9.59 -0.78 -9.23
CA ARG A 132 -11.05 -0.86 -9.47
C ARG A 132 -11.77 -1.62 -8.35
N ALA A 133 -11.18 -2.70 -7.84
CA ALA A 133 -11.76 -3.45 -6.72
C ALA A 133 -11.82 -2.60 -5.45
N TYR A 134 -10.78 -1.81 -5.19
CA TYR A 134 -10.72 -0.90 -4.07
C TYR A 134 -11.71 0.26 -4.20
N GLU A 135 -11.89 0.82 -5.39
CA GLU A 135 -12.91 1.84 -5.65
C GLU A 135 -14.33 1.30 -5.42
N ARG A 136 -14.61 0.08 -5.91
CA ARG A 136 -15.89 -0.59 -5.61
C ARG A 136 -16.10 -0.76 -4.11
N TYR A 137 -15.06 -1.16 -3.38
CA TYR A 137 -15.10 -1.29 -1.93
C TYR A 137 -15.39 0.03 -1.22
N GLN A 138 -14.74 1.14 -1.62
CA GLN A 138 -14.98 2.46 -1.03
C GLN A 138 -16.41 2.97 -1.24
N ARG A 139 -17.07 2.57 -2.33
CA ARG A 139 -18.46 2.92 -2.63
C ARG A 139 -19.48 2.08 -1.86
N LEU A 140 -19.05 1.02 -1.16
CA LEU A 140 -19.97 0.21 -0.35
C LEU A 140 -20.48 1.02 0.86
N PRO A 141 -21.72 0.77 1.31
CA PRO A 141 -22.21 1.31 2.58
C PRO A 141 -21.26 0.97 3.75
N PRO A 142 -21.09 1.86 4.75
CA PRO A 142 -20.17 1.64 5.87
C PRO A 142 -20.37 0.30 6.59
N GLU A 143 -21.62 -0.15 6.74
CA GLU A 143 -21.98 -1.43 7.36
C GLU A 143 -21.41 -2.61 6.58
N ARG A 144 -21.44 -2.53 5.24
CA ARG A 144 -20.88 -3.56 4.35
C ARG A 144 -19.36 -3.55 4.40
N GLN A 145 -18.74 -2.38 4.46
CA GLN A 145 -17.29 -2.27 4.66
C GLN A 145 -16.87 -2.91 5.98
N ARG A 146 -17.56 -2.60 7.09
CA ARG A 146 -17.30 -3.21 8.41
C ARG A 146 -17.48 -4.72 8.38
N GLN A 147 -18.53 -5.23 7.76
CA GLN A 147 -18.75 -6.66 7.61
C GLN A 147 -17.61 -7.36 6.85
N MET A 148 -17.10 -6.73 5.78
CA MET A 148 -15.96 -7.26 5.03
C MET A 148 -14.67 -7.26 5.85
N GLN A 149 -14.40 -6.18 6.59
CA GLN A 149 -13.24 -6.09 7.49
C GLN A 149 -13.28 -7.19 8.56
N GLN A 150 -14.40 -7.37 9.26
CA GLN A 150 -14.56 -8.41 10.27
C GLN A 150 -14.34 -9.83 9.70
N ARG A 151 -14.82 -10.09 8.47
CA ARG A 151 -14.59 -11.37 7.79
C ARG A 151 -13.12 -11.58 7.46
N PHE A 152 -12.42 -10.51 7.05
CA PHE A 152 -11.00 -10.55 6.76
C PHE A 152 -10.17 -10.76 8.04
N GLU A 153 -10.48 -10.04 9.12
CA GLU A 153 -9.84 -10.24 10.43
C GLU A 153 -10.01 -11.67 10.94
N ARG A 154 -11.23 -12.22 10.84
CA ARG A 154 -11.48 -13.63 11.19
C ARG A 154 -10.67 -14.60 10.32
N TYR A 155 -10.44 -14.27 9.06
CA TYR A 155 -9.60 -15.08 8.18
C TYR A 155 -8.11 -14.96 8.54
N GLN A 156 -7.65 -13.78 8.96
CA GLN A 156 -6.29 -13.56 9.45
C GLN A 156 -6.01 -14.26 10.78
N SER A 157 -7.02 -14.44 11.62
CA SER A 157 -6.90 -15.17 12.89
C SER A 157 -6.97 -16.69 12.75
N LEU A 158 -7.16 -17.25 11.55
CA LEU A 158 -7.19 -18.71 11.35
C LEU A 158 -5.80 -19.32 11.53
N THR A 159 -5.74 -20.52 12.12
CA THR A 159 -4.50 -21.32 12.10
C THR A 159 -4.14 -21.74 10.66
N PRO A 160 -2.89 -22.13 10.39
CA PRO A 160 -2.50 -22.61 9.06
C PRO A 160 -3.40 -23.73 8.51
N GLU A 161 -3.79 -24.68 9.36
CA GLU A 161 -4.64 -25.83 8.99
C GLU A 161 -6.07 -25.38 8.69
N GLN A 162 -6.60 -24.46 9.50
CA GLN A 162 -7.93 -23.88 9.29
C GLN A 162 -7.97 -23.07 7.99
N ARG A 163 -6.91 -22.32 7.70
CA ARG A 163 -6.76 -21.56 6.46
C ARG A 163 -6.69 -22.50 5.25
N GLN A 164 -5.84 -23.53 5.29
CA GLN A 164 -5.79 -24.54 4.23
C GLN A 164 -7.15 -25.19 3.97
N ARG A 165 -7.90 -25.51 5.04
CA ARG A 165 -9.26 -26.05 4.88
C ARG A 165 -10.21 -25.04 4.24
N PHE A 166 -10.12 -23.77 4.62
CA PHE A 166 -10.88 -22.69 3.99
C PHE A 166 -10.57 -22.58 2.50
N ASP A 167 -9.30 -22.59 2.13
CA ASP A 167 -8.84 -22.47 0.75
C ASP A 167 -9.31 -23.64 -0.12
N ARG A 168 -9.17 -24.88 0.37
CA ARG A 168 -9.71 -26.08 -0.31
C ARG A 168 -11.22 -26.00 -0.52
N ASN A 169 -11.96 -25.53 0.49
CA ASN A 169 -13.41 -25.35 0.36
C ASN A 169 -13.76 -24.27 -0.66
N LEU A 170 -13.01 -23.17 -0.69
CA LEU A 170 -13.20 -22.08 -1.64
C LEU A 170 -12.90 -22.51 -3.07
N GLU A 171 -11.82 -23.27 -3.27
CA GLU A 171 -11.46 -23.84 -4.56
C GLU A 171 -12.55 -24.79 -5.07
N ARG A 172 -13.00 -25.72 -4.23
CA ARG A 172 -14.13 -26.61 -4.57
C ARG A 172 -15.37 -25.80 -4.96
N TRP A 173 -15.70 -24.75 -4.21
CA TRP A 173 -16.83 -23.87 -4.52
C TRP A 173 -16.69 -23.14 -5.86
N ARG A 174 -15.49 -22.65 -6.18
CA ARG A 174 -15.19 -21.98 -7.46
C ARG A 174 -15.37 -22.92 -8.64
N ASN A 175 -15.01 -24.19 -8.49
CA ASN A 175 -15.11 -25.20 -9.53
C ASN A 175 -16.52 -25.82 -9.70
N MET A 176 -17.46 -25.53 -8.79
CA MET A 176 -18.85 -26.00 -8.91
C MET A 176 -19.64 -25.24 -9.97
N THR A 177 -20.55 -25.94 -10.67
CA THR A 177 -21.57 -25.33 -11.53
C THR A 177 -22.62 -24.55 -10.72
N PRO A 178 -23.40 -23.66 -11.35
CA PRO A 178 -24.50 -22.97 -10.66
C PRO A 178 -25.48 -23.93 -9.95
N GLU A 179 -25.83 -25.06 -10.59
CA GLU A 179 -26.76 -26.08 -10.05
C GLU A 179 -26.14 -26.82 -8.86
N GLU A 180 -24.86 -27.16 -8.94
CA GLU A 180 -24.14 -27.77 -7.81
C GLU A 180 -24.03 -26.82 -6.62
N ARG A 181 -23.77 -25.53 -6.86
CA ARG A 181 -23.78 -24.51 -5.80
C ARG A 181 -25.16 -24.37 -5.16
N GLN A 182 -26.22 -24.44 -5.96
CA GLN A 182 -27.59 -24.36 -5.45
C GLN A 182 -27.90 -25.55 -4.53
N ARG A 183 -27.64 -26.77 -5.00
CA ARG A 183 -27.80 -27.99 -4.19
C ARG A 183 -26.96 -27.95 -2.91
N ALA A 184 -25.73 -27.47 -2.98
CA ALA A 184 -24.87 -27.32 -1.80
C ALA A 184 -25.46 -26.33 -0.77
N ARG A 185 -26.11 -25.24 -1.21
CA ARG A 185 -26.79 -24.28 -0.32
C ARG A 185 -28.00 -24.90 0.36
N GLU A 186 -28.79 -25.68 -0.38
CA GLU A 186 -29.98 -26.37 0.13
C GLU A 186 -29.59 -27.39 1.20
N LEU A 187 -28.62 -28.26 0.91
CA LEU A 187 -28.08 -29.21 1.90
C LEU A 187 -27.54 -28.51 3.15
N LEU A 188 -26.86 -27.37 3.00
CA LEU A 188 -26.38 -26.59 4.13
C LEU A 188 -27.51 -25.98 4.96
N ARG A 189 -28.63 -25.60 4.32
CA ARG A 189 -29.82 -25.08 4.98
C ARG A 189 -30.53 -26.19 5.76
N GLU A 190 -30.77 -27.34 5.15
CA GLU A 190 -31.41 -28.51 5.77
C GLU A 190 -30.64 -28.97 7.00
N ARG A 191 -29.33 -29.24 6.86
CA ARG A 191 -28.48 -29.64 8.00
C ARG A 191 -28.47 -28.61 9.13
N ARG A 192 -28.66 -27.32 8.82
CA ARG A 192 -28.74 -26.27 9.85
C ARG A 192 -30.06 -26.37 10.61
N GLN A 193 -31.17 -26.60 9.90
CA GLN A 193 -32.49 -26.77 10.48
C GLN A 193 -32.56 -28.04 11.35
N GLU A 194 -32.05 -29.16 10.86
CA GLU A 194 -31.97 -30.42 11.61
C GLU A 194 -31.23 -30.22 12.95
N ARG A 195 -30.03 -29.63 12.92
CA ARG A 195 -29.27 -29.33 14.15
C ARG A 195 -30.01 -28.37 15.10
N GLN A 196 -30.86 -27.49 14.58
CA GLN A 196 -31.68 -26.61 15.42
C GLN A 196 -32.81 -27.38 16.09
N GLN A 197 -33.52 -28.22 15.33
CA GLN A 197 -34.59 -29.07 15.86
C GLN A 197 -34.06 -30.07 16.89
N GLU A 198 -32.90 -30.67 16.64
CA GLU A 198 -32.25 -31.58 17.58
C GLU A 198 -31.91 -30.88 18.91
N ARG A 199 -31.34 -29.67 18.85
CA ARG A 199 -31.10 -28.86 20.04
C ARG A 199 -32.40 -28.57 20.81
N GLN A 200 -33.46 -28.18 20.11
CA GLN A 200 -34.76 -27.92 20.75
C GLN A 200 -35.35 -29.16 21.43
N ARG A 201 -35.21 -30.34 20.80
CA ARG A 201 -35.64 -31.62 21.38
C ARG A 201 -34.83 -31.99 22.63
N GLN A 202 -33.54 -31.72 22.63
CA GLN A 202 -32.68 -31.96 23.80
C GLN A 202 -32.97 -30.98 24.94
N GLU A 203 -33.34 -29.74 24.64
CA GLU A 203 -33.71 -28.73 25.64
C GLU A 203 -35.11 -28.93 26.24
N HIS A 204 -36.03 -29.60 25.53
CA HIS A 204 -37.37 -29.92 26.01
C HIS A 204 -37.63 -31.44 25.97
N PRO A 205 -37.05 -32.23 26.88
CA PRO A 205 -37.34 -33.66 26.96
C PRO A 205 -38.81 -33.86 27.37
N LEU A 206 -39.55 -34.61 26.55
CA LEU A 206 -40.93 -35.00 26.86
C LEU A 206 -40.96 -35.73 28.21
N LYS A 207 -41.71 -35.20 29.19
CA LYS A 207 -41.94 -35.89 30.46
C LYS A 207 -42.65 -37.22 30.16
N PRO A 208 -42.14 -38.37 30.63
CA PRO A 208 -42.85 -39.63 30.48
C PRO A 208 -44.18 -39.56 31.23
N ARG A 209 -45.22 -40.13 30.61
CA ARG A 209 -46.60 -40.21 31.12
C ARG A 209 -46.68 -41.13 32.34
#